data_AF-A0A942PXQ4-F1
#
_entry.id   AF-A0A942PXQ4-F1
#
_cell.length_a   1.000
_cell.length_b   1.000
_cell.length_c   1.000
_cell.angle_alpha   90.00
_cell.angle_beta   90.00
_cell.angle_gamma   90.00
#
_symmetry.space_group_name_H-M   'P 1'
#
loop_
_entity.id
_entity.type
_entity.pdbx_description
1 polymer ?
#
loop_
_entity_poly.entity_id
_entity_poly.type
_entity_poly.pdbx_seq_one_letter_code
_entity_poly.pdbx_strand_id
1 'polypeptide(L)'
;MNRLLTFCLMLLVPFSTYAKNLVSPEECQNAAASLVYYLEQVCLSLEGQDNPSECIPFSEENVLDLWATIENFCGDESYQTHAWPLRRALHAYRQIDFSKPKEETFSLLFSCFLQVHSLWLDFIGEDPVKVSLETMQDLADASHDFAPLKQLWATIHACSQIQKKLTTPLPEKEKHKLTNLLTWVNHSGAHASATKWQTWKEYYTSSTRDPLKATFKLSASYNDFKENPYLSSAARKKLSPYLLPAGHAVKSPLDSLFLHARATQDSKALKDSNFQILSVQGRSFIHVLSHPSFSQYLLKAVLDCELRKKRGKPEWEWFARRCEYAKKIAEIIQKYHIKSFIVPQKWVYPLPLNPCPPLSKAYKQKPVVLVVQKMDLVPFQQTLDVWKNHIQKKQLKELYTIVSKLSRVSIRPDNLPLTTSGQFAFVDTEYVRSSPSYGFIRPYLSQEMRSYWDQLVSKGGK
;
A
#
# COMPACT_ATOMS: atom_id res chain seq x y z
N MET A 1 -51.55 66.24 -17.07
CA MET A 1 -51.35 64.89 -17.65
C MET A 1 -49.94 64.66 -18.21
N ASN A 2 -49.29 65.64 -18.86
CA ASN A 2 -47.97 65.42 -19.50
C ASN A 2 -46.75 65.24 -18.57
N ARG A 3 -46.87 65.44 -17.25
CA ARG A 3 -45.77 65.18 -16.29
C ARG A 3 -45.79 63.77 -15.68
N LEU A 4 -46.92 63.06 -15.76
CA LEU A 4 -47.00 61.66 -15.30
C LEU A 4 -46.43 60.69 -16.34
N LEU A 5 -46.56 61.02 -17.64
CA LEU A 5 -46.08 60.16 -18.73
C LEU A 5 -44.55 60.12 -18.82
N THR A 6 -43.86 61.22 -18.51
CA THR A 6 -42.38 61.28 -18.50
C THR A 6 -41.79 60.53 -17.30
N PHE A 7 -42.50 60.46 -16.17
CA PHE A 7 -42.07 59.70 -15.00
C PHE A 7 -42.27 58.18 -15.20
N CYS A 8 -43.34 57.78 -15.90
CA CYS A 8 -43.53 56.38 -16.29
C CYS A 8 -42.57 55.92 -17.39
N LEU A 9 -42.14 56.79 -18.33
CA LEU A 9 -41.12 56.42 -19.32
C LEU A 9 -39.69 56.34 -18.73
N MET A 10 -39.35 57.14 -17.71
CA MET A 10 -38.06 57.02 -17.03
C MET A 10 -37.99 55.84 -16.04
N LEU A 11 -39.12 55.28 -15.62
CA LEU A 11 -39.17 54.03 -14.85
C LEU A 11 -39.29 52.77 -15.73
N LEU A 12 -39.56 52.90 -17.02
CA LEU A 12 -39.65 51.78 -17.96
C LEU A 12 -38.40 51.61 -18.85
N VAL A 13 -37.41 52.51 -18.76
CA VAL A 13 -36.15 52.46 -19.54
C VAL A 13 -34.89 52.00 -18.76
N PRO A 14 -34.91 51.69 -17.44
CA PRO A 14 -33.86 50.83 -16.86
C PRO A 14 -34.30 49.36 -16.70
N PHE A 15 -35.56 49.00 -17.00
CA PHE A 15 -36.01 47.60 -16.91
C PHE A 15 -35.81 46.79 -18.20
N SER A 16 -35.68 47.42 -19.37
CA SER A 16 -35.40 46.73 -20.64
C SER A 16 -33.92 46.57 -20.97
N THR A 17 -33.03 47.28 -20.28
CA THR A 17 -31.56 47.03 -20.29
C THR A 17 -31.11 46.14 -19.13
N TYR A 18 -32.00 45.83 -18.18
CA TYR A 18 -31.85 44.78 -17.18
C TYR A 18 -32.54 43.47 -17.57
N ALA A 19 -32.84 43.29 -18.87
CA ALA A 19 -32.78 41.95 -19.43
C ALA A 19 -31.30 41.52 -19.36
N LYS A 20 -30.86 41.12 -18.16
CA LYS A 20 -29.61 40.39 -17.96
C LYS A 20 -29.61 39.35 -19.06
N ASN A 21 -28.65 39.43 -19.98
CA ASN A 21 -28.30 38.27 -20.79
C ASN A 21 -28.05 37.17 -19.78
N LEU A 22 -29.06 36.31 -19.60
CA LEU A 22 -29.00 35.21 -18.66
C LEU A 22 -27.93 34.32 -19.24
N VAL A 23 -26.73 34.40 -18.64
CA VAL A 23 -25.63 33.52 -18.96
C VAL A 23 -26.16 32.11 -18.83
N SER A 24 -26.11 31.35 -19.91
CA SER A 24 -26.57 29.98 -19.89
C SER A 24 -25.67 29.13 -18.98
N PRO A 25 -26.18 28.04 -18.37
CA PRO A 25 -25.34 27.12 -17.61
C PRO A 25 -24.14 26.59 -18.41
N GLU A 26 -24.33 26.35 -19.71
CA GLU A 26 -23.28 25.89 -20.63
C GLU A 26 -22.19 26.95 -20.81
N GLU A 27 -22.57 28.22 -21.02
CA GLU A 27 -21.60 29.33 -21.10
C GLU A 27 -20.81 29.49 -19.80
N CYS A 28 -21.47 29.38 -18.64
CA CYS A 28 -20.78 29.46 -17.35
C CYS A 28 -19.85 28.25 -17.11
N GLN A 29 -20.29 27.04 -17.49
CA GLN A 29 -19.45 25.84 -17.41
C GLN A 29 -18.20 25.99 -18.28
N ASN A 30 -18.35 26.45 -19.52
CA ASN A 30 -17.23 26.70 -20.43
C ASN A 30 -16.30 27.80 -19.91
N ALA A 31 -16.87 28.85 -19.30
CA ALA A 31 -16.09 29.91 -18.67
C ALA A 31 -15.29 29.39 -17.48
N ALA A 32 -15.90 28.59 -16.61
CA ALA A 32 -15.24 27.96 -15.48
C ALA A 32 -14.11 27.02 -15.92
N ALA A 33 -14.37 26.16 -16.91
CA ALA A 33 -13.35 25.26 -17.48
C ALA A 33 -12.13 26.02 -18.02
N SER A 34 -12.39 27.08 -18.80
CA SER A 34 -11.35 27.91 -19.41
C SER A 34 -10.52 28.65 -18.35
N LEU A 35 -11.18 29.14 -17.31
CA LEU A 35 -10.52 29.84 -16.21
C LEU A 35 -9.72 28.90 -15.31
N VAL A 36 -10.19 27.66 -15.07
CA VAL A 36 -9.43 26.61 -14.38
C VAL A 36 -8.14 26.32 -15.14
N TYR A 37 -8.25 26.08 -16.46
CA TYR A 37 -7.09 25.83 -17.30
C TYR A 37 -6.09 26.99 -17.25
N TYR A 38 -6.55 28.23 -17.43
CA TYR A 38 -5.70 29.41 -17.33
C TYR A 38 -4.97 29.48 -15.98
N LEU A 39 -5.70 29.41 -14.86
CA LEU A 39 -5.10 29.53 -13.53
C LEU A 39 -4.10 28.41 -13.23
N GLU A 40 -4.37 27.19 -13.70
CA GLU A 40 -3.43 26.07 -13.62
C GLU A 40 -2.13 26.36 -14.37
N GLN A 41 -2.21 26.84 -15.62
CA GLN A 41 -1.03 27.20 -16.40
C GLN A 41 -0.22 28.32 -15.74
N VAL A 42 -0.87 29.36 -15.19
CA VAL A 42 -0.16 30.41 -14.46
C VAL A 42 0.53 29.85 -13.21
N CYS A 43 -0.15 28.98 -12.45
CA CYS A 43 0.47 28.29 -11.32
C CYS A 43 1.72 27.50 -11.75
N LEU A 44 1.63 26.66 -12.79
CA LEU A 44 2.75 25.84 -13.28
C LEU A 44 3.94 26.69 -13.75
N SER A 45 3.68 27.82 -14.42
CA SER A 45 4.73 28.73 -14.87
C SER A 45 5.50 29.38 -13.70
N LEU A 46 4.83 29.68 -12.58
CA LEU A 46 5.48 30.17 -11.38
C LEU A 46 6.41 29.12 -10.76
N GLU A 47 6.08 27.84 -10.90
CA GLU A 47 6.91 26.71 -10.46
C GLU A 47 8.16 26.47 -11.31
N GLY A 48 8.34 27.23 -12.39
CA GLY A 48 9.46 27.03 -13.32
C GLY A 48 9.34 25.73 -14.12
N GLN A 49 8.13 25.15 -14.20
CA GLN A 49 7.85 24.07 -15.14
C GLN A 49 7.67 24.68 -16.53
N ASP A 50 8.69 24.57 -17.38
CA ASP A 50 8.63 25.01 -18.77
C ASP A 50 7.61 24.14 -19.52
N ASN A 51 6.45 24.72 -19.87
CA ASN A 51 5.65 24.19 -20.97
C ASN A 51 4.96 25.30 -21.81
N PRO A 52 5.71 26.27 -22.37
CA PRO A 52 5.09 27.41 -23.05
C PRO A 52 4.71 27.14 -24.51
N SER A 53 4.98 25.95 -25.07
CA SER A 53 4.81 25.71 -26.51
C SER A 53 3.37 25.44 -26.96
N GLU A 54 2.42 25.20 -26.05
CA GLU A 54 1.02 24.88 -26.39
C GLU A 54 -0.05 25.69 -25.61
N CYS A 55 0.35 26.71 -24.84
CA CYS A 55 -0.61 27.52 -24.10
C CYS A 55 -1.40 28.45 -25.04
N ILE A 56 -2.74 28.35 -25.01
CA ILE A 56 -3.63 29.33 -25.64
C ILE A 56 -3.42 30.67 -24.92
N PRO A 57 -3.02 31.76 -25.61
CA PRO A 57 -2.81 33.04 -24.97
C PRO A 57 -4.15 33.64 -24.55
N PHE A 58 -4.34 33.89 -23.26
CA PHE A 58 -5.45 34.67 -22.74
C PHE A 58 -5.01 36.14 -22.61
N SER A 59 -5.77 37.08 -23.18
CA SER A 59 -5.63 38.49 -22.83
C SER A 59 -6.19 38.74 -21.43
N GLU A 60 -5.72 39.80 -20.77
CA GLU A 60 -6.25 40.20 -19.47
C GLU A 60 -7.78 40.44 -19.51
N GLU A 61 -8.25 41.07 -20.60
CA GLU A 61 -9.67 41.29 -20.88
C GLU A 61 -10.44 39.97 -20.95
N ASN A 62 -9.94 38.97 -21.68
CA ASN A 62 -10.58 37.66 -21.76
C ASN A 62 -10.71 37.00 -20.38
N VAL A 63 -9.68 37.10 -19.53
CA VAL A 63 -9.72 36.52 -18.18
C VAL A 63 -10.75 37.22 -17.31
N LEU A 64 -10.83 38.56 -17.39
CA LEU A 64 -11.83 39.34 -16.66
C LEU A 64 -13.26 39.05 -17.13
N ASP A 65 -13.45 38.82 -18.42
CA ASP A 65 -14.74 38.42 -19.00
C ASP A 65 -15.17 37.03 -18.53
N LEU A 66 -14.24 36.07 -18.44
CA LEU A 66 -14.51 34.74 -17.86
C LEU A 66 -14.98 34.86 -16.39
N TRP A 67 -14.28 35.68 -15.59
CA TRP A 67 -14.68 35.95 -14.21
C TRP A 67 -16.05 36.62 -14.11
N ALA A 68 -16.33 37.61 -14.96
CA ALA A 68 -17.61 38.31 -14.99
C ALA A 68 -18.76 37.36 -15.38
N THR A 69 -18.51 36.46 -16.33
CA THR A 69 -19.47 35.42 -16.75
C THR A 69 -19.84 34.50 -15.58
N ILE A 70 -18.85 34.03 -14.83
CA ILE A 70 -19.05 33.18 -13.64
C ILE A 70 -19.76 33.94 -12.51
N GLU A 71 -19.35 35.18 -12.23
CA GLU A 71 -19.96 35.99 -11.17
C GLU A 71 -21.43 36.30 -11.45
N ASN A 72 -21.76 36.66 -12.70
CA ASN A 72 -23.14 36.92 -13.12
C ASN A 72 -24.02 35.69 -12.97
N PHE A 73 -23.51 34.51 -13.34
CA PHE A 73 -24.23 33.24 -13.21
C PHE A 73 -24.47 32.84 -11.75
N CYS A 74 -23.47 33.02 -10.87
CA CYS A 74 -23.62 32.69 -9.44
C CYS A 74 -24.61 33.59 -8.68
N GLY A 75 -25.16 34.62 -9.33
CA GLY A 75 -26.31 35.38 -8.82
C GLY A 75 -27.63 34.59 -8.86
N ASP A 76 -27.69 33.46 -9.55
CA ASP A 76 -28.83 32.52 -9.55
C ASP A 76 -28.94 31.77 -8.22
N GLU A 77 -30.17 31.57 -7.71
CA GLU A 77 -30.45 30.84 -6.47
C GLU A 77 -29.81 29.45 -6.43
N SER A 78 -29.73 28.77 -7.57
CA SER A 78 -29.18 27.41 -7.70
C SER A 78 -27.69 27.33 -7.39
N TYR A 79 -26.95 28.44 -7.51
CA TYR A 79 -25.49 28.50 -7.37
C TYR A 79 -25.03 29.51 -6.31
N GLN A 80 -25.93 30.05 -5.49
CA GLN A 80 -25.60 31.00 -4.43
C GLN A 80 -24.53 30.50 -3.45
N THR A 81 -24.42 29.19 -3.26
CA THR A 81 -23.39 28.58 -2.41
C THR A 81 -21.96 28.83 -2.91
N HIS A 82 -21.78 29.13 -4.21
CA HIS A 82 -20.50 29.49 -4.80
C HIS A 82 -20.27 31.00 -4.93
N ALA A 83 -21.34 31.81 -4.85
CA ALA A 83 -21.26 33.24 -5.11
C ALA A 83 -20.25 33.96 -4.22
N TRP A 84 -20.29 33.72 -2.90
CA TRP A 84 -19.37 34.38 -1.97
C TRP A 84 -17.92 33.89 -2.12
N PRO A 85 -17.62 32.58 -2.16
CA PRO A 85 -16.27 32.11 -2.41
C PRO A 85 -15.66 32.63 -3.72
N LEU A 86 -16.43 32.68 -4.80
CA LEU A 86 -15.97 33.16 -6.11
C LEU A 86 -15.76 34.66 -6.14
N ARG A 87 -16.63 35.46 -5.51
CA ARG A 87 -16.40 36.91 -5.36
C ARG A 87 -15.12 37.19 -4.59
N ARG A 88 -14.87 36.43 -3.52
CA ARG A 88 -13.62 36.54 -2.76
C ARG A 88 -12.41 36.15 -3.61
N ALA A 89 -12.52 35.08 -4.41
CA ALA A 89 -11.47 34.65 -5.33
C ALA A 89 -11.20 35.70 -6.42
N LEU A 90 -12.23 36.26 -7.06
CA LEU A 90 -12.10 37.36 -8.02
C LEU A 90 -11.46 38.59 -7.39
N HIS A 91 -11.92 38.98 -6.20
CA HIS A 91 -11.30 40.10 -5.47
C HIS A 91 -9.82 39.82 -5.20
N ALA A 92 -9.48 38.61 -4.72
CA ALA A 92 -8.08 38.22 -4.50
C ALA A 92 -7.28 38.27 -5.81
N TYR A 93 -7.83 37.73 -6.91
CA TYR A 93 -7.21 37.74 -8.23
C TYR A 93 -6.86 39.15 -8.71
N ARG A 94 -7.78 40.12 -8.55
CA ARG A 94 -7.55 41.53 -8.91
C ARG A 94 -6.47 42.23 -8.09
N GLN A 95 -6.12 41.69 -6.92
CA GLN A 95 -5.09 42.25 -6.05
C GLN A 95 -3.71 41.59 -6.27
N ILE A 96 -3.61 40.63 -7.19
CA ILE A 96 -2.35 39.95 -7.48
C ILE A 96 -1.43 40.91 -8.22
N ASP A 97 -0.35 41.30 -7.54
CA ASP A 97 0.75 42.01 -8.14
C ASP A 97 1.83 41.00 -8.56
N PHE A 98 1.90 40.70 -9.85
CA PHE A 98 2.87 39.74 -10.41
C PHE A 98 4.33 40.18 -10.26
N SER A 99 4.60 41.40 -9.79
CA SER A 99 5.96 41.84 -9.42
C SER A 99 6.38 41.39 -8.01
N LYS A 100 5.47 40.85 -7.19
CA LYS A 100 5.72 40.32 -5.85
C LYS A 100 6.49 38.98 -5.89
N PRO A 101 7.06 38.54 -4.75
CA PRO A 101 7.69 37.22 -4.65
C PRO A 101 6.77 36.10 -5.14
N LYS A 102 7.34 35.12 -5.86
CA LYS A 102 6.58 34.06 -6.53
C LYS A 102 5.69 33.28 -5.56
N GLU A 103 6.11 33.11 -4.32
CA GLU A 103 5.38 32.42 -3.24
C GLU A 103 4.09 33.13 -2.85
N GLU A 104 4.12 34.46 -2.78
CA GLU A 104 2.94 35.27 -2.45
C GLU A 104 1.93 35.21 -3.59
N THR A 105 2.41 35.45 -4.82
CA THR A 105 1.62 35.37 -6.05
C THR A 105 1.00 33.98 -6.22
N PHE A 106 1.79 32.92 -6.04
CA PHE A 106 1.36 31.52 -6.14
C PHE A 106 0.26 31.21 -5.11
N SER A 107 0.45 31.63 -3.86
CA SER A 107 -0.51 31.40 -2.77
C SER A 107 -1.90 31.97 -3.10
N LEU A 108 -1.96 33.19 -3.63
CA LEU A 108 -3.22 33.83 -4.04
C LEU A 108 -3.84 33.14 -5.26
N LEU A 109 -3.04 32.86 -6.29
CA LEU A 109 -3.50 32.20 -7.52
C LEU A 109 -4.05 30.80 -7.25
N PHE A 110 -3.32 29.99 -6.47
CA PHE A 110 -3.71 28.62 -6.20
C PHE A 110 -5.00 28.54 -5.38
N SER A 111 -5.21 29.49 -4.46
CA SER A 111 -6.49 29.65 -3.76
C SER A 111 -7.63 29.98 -4.75
N CYS A 112 -7.41 30.87 -5.72
CA CYS A 112 -8.39 31.19 -6.75
C CYS A 112 -8.71 29.95 -7.61
N PHE A 113 -7.68 29.24 -8.07
CA PHE A 113 -7.79 28.00 -8.84
C PHE A 113 -8.72 27.00 -8.15
N LEU A 114 -8.50 26.72 -6.86
CA LEU A 114 -9.31 25.75 -6.12
C LEU A 114 -10.80 26.15 -6.06
N GLN A 115 -11.11 27.45 -5.93
CA GLN A 115 -12.51 27.92 -5.90
C GLN A 115 -13.21 27.76 -7.25
N VAL A 116 -12.55 28.15 -8.34
CA VAL A 116 -13.10 28.01 -9.70
C VAL A 116 -13.21 26.53 -10.07
N HIS A 117 -12.20 25.73 -9.72
CA HIS A 117 -12.18 24.28 -9.98
C HIS A 117 -13.36 23.58 -9.30
N SER A 118 -13.68 23.92 -8.06
CA SER A 118 -14.87 23.38 -7.38
C SER A 118 -16.18 23.69 -8.08
N LEU A 119 -16.35 24.91 -8.60
CA LEU A 119 -17.54 25.25 -9.38
C LEU A 119 -17.61 24.39 -10.66
N TRP A 120 -16.48 24.24 -11.36
CA TRP A 120 -16.43 23.44 -12.58
C TRP A 120 -16.74 21.96 -12.31
N LEU A 121 -16.22 21.39 -11.22
CA LEU A 121 -16.53 20.02 -10.80
C LEU A 121 -18.03 19.83 -10.55
N ASP A 122 -18.67 20.79 -9.87
CA ASP A 122 -20.12 20.77 -9.64
C ASP A 122 -20.90 20.83 -10.96
N PHE A 123 -20.43 21.57 -11.99
CA PHE A 123 -21.06 21.57 -13.32
C PHE A 123 -21.00 20.22 -14.04
N ILE A 124 -19.89 19.49 -13.92
CA ILE A 124 -19.71 18.19 -14.58
C ILE A 124 -20.23 17.02 -13.74
N GLY A 125 -20.86 17.29 -12.59
CA GLY A 125 -21.43 16.27 -11.70
C GLY A 125 -20.39 15.45 -10.93
N GLU A 126 -19.16 15.96 -10.79
CA GLU A 126 -18.12 15.34 -9.97
C GLU A 126 -18.19 15.86 -8.53
N ASP A 127 -17.79 15.02 -7.57
CA ASP A 127 -17.85 15.35 -6.14
C ASP A 127 -16.61 16.15 -5.71
N PRO A 128 -16.72 17.45 -5.37
CA PRO A 128 -15.55 18.28 -5.06
C PRO A 128 -14.75 17.78 -3.85
N VAL A 129 -15.40 17.10 -2.91
CA VAL A 129 -14.71 16.46 -1.77
C VAL A 129 -13.81 15.33 -2.25
N LYS A 130 -14.30 14.48 -3.16
CA LYS A 130 -13.54 13.35 -3.71
C LYS A 130 -12.31 13.85 -4.47
N VAL A 131 -12.48 14.82 -5.36
CA VAL A 131 -11.38 15.39 -6.15
C VAL A 131 -10.38 16.12 -5.26
N SER A 132 -10.83 16.84 -4.23
CA SER A 132 -9.91 17.45 -3.25
C SER A 132 -9.03 16.40 -2.56
N LEU A 133 -9.59 15.23 -2.22
CA LEU A 133 -8.82 14.14 -1.61
C LEU A 133 -7.79 13.54 -2.58
N GLU A 134 -8.11 13.50 -3.87
CA GLU A 134 -7.19 13.07 -4.95
C GLU A 134 -6.03 14.04 -5.11
N THR A 135 -6.33 15.33 -5.24
CA THR A 135 -5.31 16.37 -5.30
C THR A 135 -4.38 16.33 -4.08
N MET A 136 -4.92 16.10 -2.87
CA MET A 136 -4.10 16.00 -1.66
C MET A 136 -3.18 14.78 -1.64
N GLN A 137 -3.62 13.66 -2.20
CA GLN A 137 -2.82 12.47 -2.33
C GLN A 137 -1.64 12.69 -3.30
N ASP A 138 -1.90 13.30 -4.45
CA ASP A 138 -0.89 13.54 -5.48
C ASP A 138 0.19 14.53 -4.99
N LEU A 139 -0.23 15.53 -4.21
CA LEU A 139 0.67 16.53 -3.64
C LEU A 139 1.54 16.00 -2.49
N ALA A 140 1.11 14.96 -1.78
CA ALA A 140 1.81 14.48 -0.58
C ALA A 140 3.17 13.81 -0.88
N ASP A 141 3.42 13.41 -2.14
CA ASP A 141 4.67 12.83 -2.60
C ASP A 141 5.46 13.78 -3.53
N ALA A 142 4.95 14.99 -3.81
CA ALA A 142 5.58 15.95 -4.70
C ALA A 142 6.76 16.68 -4.01
N SER A 143 7.93 16.65 -4.64
CA SER A 143 9.15 17.33 -4.16
C SER A 143 9.44 18.58 -5.00
N HIS A 144 8.55 19.59 -4.91
CA HIS A 144 8.68 20.86 -5.62
C HIS A 144 8.66 22.06 -4.66
N ASP A 145 9.18 23.19 -5.11
CA ASP A 145 9.39 24.41 -4.32
C ASP A 145 8.10 24.94 -3.65
N PHE A 146 6.93 24.68 -4.25
CA PHE A 146 5.63 25.09 -3.72
C PHE A 146 4.82 23.98 -3.05
N ALA A 147 5.36 22.76 -2.92
CA ALA A 147 4.61 21.61 -2.38
C ALA A 147 3.98 21.86 -0.98
N PRO A 148 4.68 22.51 -0.02
CA PRO A 148 4.06 22.82 1.28
C PRO A 148 2.89 23.80 1.18
N LEU A 149 2.99 24.80 0.29
CA LEU A 149 1.93 25.78 0.07
C LEU A 149 0.71 25.15 -0.63
N LYS A 150 0.94 24.30 -1.64
CA LYS A 150 -0.11 23.53 -2.30
C LYS A 150 -0.84 22.64 -1.29
N GLN A 151 -0.08 21.91 -0.45
CA GLN A 151 -0.65 21.02 0.56
C GLN A 151 -1.48 21.79 1.61
N LEU A 152 -1.04 22.96 2.04
CA LEU A 152 -1.79 23.81 2.96
C LEU A 152 -3.12 24.27 2.35
N TRP A 153 -3.08 24.85 1.15
CA TRP A 153 -4.27 25.40 0.51
C TRP A 153 -5.27 24.32 0.11
N ALA A 154 -4.80 23.18 -0.40
CA ALA A 154 -5.67 22.06 -0.72
C ALA A 154 -6.28 21.42 0.56
N THR A 155 -5.58 21.46 1.72
CA THR A 155 -6.17 21.08 3.03
C THR A 155 -7.31 22.02 3.42
N ILE A 156 -7.06 23.35 3.37
CA ILE A 156 -8.07 24.37 3.70
C ILE A 156 -9.29 24.22 2.80
N HIS A 157 -9.04 23.99 1.51
CA HIS A 157 -10.09 23.79 0.52
C HIS A 157 -10.90 22.52 0.78
N ALA A 158 -10.26 21.39 1.05
CA ALA A 158 -10.95 20.15 1.41
C ALA A 158 -11.85 20.34 2.65
N CYS A 159 -11.37 21.05 3.67
CA CYS A 159 -12.20 21.41 4.83
C CYS A 159 -13.45 22.21 4.43
N SER A 160 -13.27 23.22 3.56
CA SER A 160 -14.38 24.04 3.04
C SER A 160 -15.41 23.19 2.28
N GLN A 161 -14.97 22.26 1.42
CA GLN A 161 -15.87 21.39 0.67
C GLN A 161 -16.62 20.41 1.59
N ILE A 162 -15.94 19.85 2.59
CA ILE A 162 -16.58 18.97 3.57
C ILE A 162 -17.62 19.73 4.40
N GLN A 163 -17.30 20.96 4.83
CA GLN A 163 -18.23 21.83 5.54
C GLN A 163 -19.45 22.19 4.69
N LYS A 164 -19.24 22.58 3.42
CA LYS A 164 -20.32 22.83 2.45
C LYS A 164 -21.22 21.59 2.31
N LYS A 165 -20.63 20.40 2.17
CA LYS A 165 -21.40 19.17 2.05
C LYS A 165 -22.21 18.87 3.32
N LEU A 166 -21.65 19.16 4.50
CA LEU A 166 -22.32 19.00 5.79
C LEU A 166 -23.53 19.93 6.01
N THR A 167 -23.64 21.05 5.27
CA THR A 167 -24.82 21.93 5.36
C THR A 167 -25.99 21.45 4.48
N THR A 168 -25.75 20.49 3.59
CA THR A 168 -26.82 19.88 2.78
C THR A 168 -27.59 18.81 3.58
N PRO A 169 -28.86 18.54 3.25
CA PRO A 169 -29.60 17.43 3.86
C PRO A 169 -28.92 16.09 3.51
N LEU A 170 -28.36 15.43 4.53
CA LEU A 170 -27.66 14.15 4.38
C LEU A 170 -28.24 13.11 5.34
N PRO A 171 -28.22 11.81 4.98
CA PRO A 171 -28.41 10.75 5.95
C PRO A 171 -27.44 10.90 7.12
N GLU A 172 -27.89 10.70 8.36
CA GLU A 172 -27.03 10.81 9.57
C GLU A 172 -25.72 10.01 9.47
N LYS A 173 -25.76 8.88 8.75
CA LYS A 173 -24.58 8.07 8.44
C LYS A 173 -23.52 8.84 7.65
N GLU A 174 -23.93 9.54 6.59
CA GLU A 174 -23.02 10.32 5.74
C GLU A 174 -22.53 11.58 6.46
N LYS A 175 -23.40 12.19 7.26
CA LYS A 175 -23.04 13.31 8.12
C LYS A 175 -21.93 12.94 9.10
N HIS A 176 -22.07 11.83 9.83
CA HIS A 176 -21.03 11.35 10.76
C HIS A 176 -19.70 11.05 10.04
N LYS A 177 -19.78 10.46 8.84
CA LYS A 177 -18.62 10.17 8.00
C LYS A 177 -17.87 11.43 7.60
N LEU A 178 -18.58 12.45 7.15
CA LEU A 178 -18.03 13.76 6.81
C LEU A 178 -17.50 14.51 8.02
N THR A 179 -18.15 14.41 9.19
CA THR A 179 -17.65 15.00 10.44
C THR A 179 -16.30 14.41 10.82
N ASN A 180 -16.15 13.08 10.77
CA ASN A 180 -14.87 12.42 11.08
C ASN A 180 -13.77 12.82 10.10
N LEU A 181 -14.11 12.89 8.80
CA LEU A 181 -13.18 13.35 7.78
C LEU A 181 -12.77 14.80 8.03
N LEU A 182 -13.72 15.71 8.31
CA LEU A 182 -13.45 17.11 8.63
C LEU A 182 -12.52 17.25 9.83
N THR A 183 -12.81 16.52 10.92
CA THR A 183 -11.96 16.52 12.11
C THR A 183 -10.54 16.08 11.75
N TRP A 184 -10.38 15.00 10.98
CA TRP A 184 -9.06 14.52 10.61
C TRP A 184 -8.30 15.49 9.69
N VAL A 185 -8.94 16.00 8.64
CA VAL A 185 -8.33 16.96 7.71
C VAL A 185 -7.84 18.19 8.47
N ASN A 186 -8.66 18.73 9.38
CA ASN A 186 -8.28 19.89 10.21
C ASN A 186 -7.06 19.64 11.11
N HIS A 187 -6.93 18.44 11.70
CA HIS A 187 -5.86 18.16 12.68
C HIS A 187 -4.58 17.61 12.05
N SER A 188 -4.69 16.94 10.90
CA SER A 188 -3.61 16.10 10.38
C SER A 188 -3.42 16.16 8.88
N GLY A 189 -4.33 16.78 8.12
CA GLY A 189 -4.31 16.76 6.66
C GLY A 189 -3.02 17.33 6.07
N ALA A 190 -2.62 18.53 6.52
CA ALA A 190 -1.46 19.24 5.99
C ALA A 190 -0.11 18.52 6.22
N HIS A 191 -0.08 17.48 7.06
CA HIS A 191 1.14 16.71 7.38
C HIS A 191 0.97 15.21 7.12
N ALA A 192 -0.13 14.80 6.51
CA ALA A 192 -0.40 13.40 6.21
C ALA A 192 0.38 12.96 4.96
N SER A 193 0.92 11.74 5.01
CA SER A 193 1.55 11.10 3.84
C SER A 193 0.52 10.71 2.79
N ALA A 194 0.95 10.48 1.54
CA ALA A 194 0.07 10.03 0.46
C ALA A 194 -0.72 8.76 0.84
N THR A 195 -0.08 7.81 1.53
CA THR A 195 -0.75 6.60 2.02
C THR A 195 -1.89 6.89 3.00
N LYS A 196 -1.73 7.89 3.88
CA LYS A 196 -2.79 8.30 4.82
C LYS A 196 -3.94 8.97 4.06
N TRP A 197 -3.64 9.80 3.08
CA TRP A 197 -4.65 10.41 2.21
C TRP A 197 -5.44 9.37 1.40
N GLN A 198 -4.76 8.41 0.77
CA GLN A 198 -5.39 7.30 0.07
C GLN A 198 -6.37 6.53 0.97
N THR A 199 -5.98 6.26 2.22
CA THR A 199 -6.84 5.56 3.20
C THR A 199 -8.14 6.34 3.45
N TRP A 200 -8.05 7.67 3.60
CA TRP A 200 -9.22 8.52 3.83
C TRP A 200 -10.07 8.72 2.57
N LYS A 201 -9.45 8.75 1.38
CA LYS A 201 -10.15 8.72 0.08
C LYS A 201 -10.96 7.44 -0.08
N GLU A 202 -10.36 6.30 0.21
CA GLU A 202 -11.03 5.00 0.15
C GLU A 202 -12.13 4.89 1.20
N TYR A 203 -11.91 5.40 2.42
CA TYR A 203 -12.97 5.51 3.43
C TYR A 203 -14.13 6.35 2.88
N TYR A 204 -13.82 7.54 2.34
CA TYR A 204 -14.78 8.47 1.78
C TYR A 204 -15.62 7.87 0.64
N THR A 205 -15.00 7.08 -0.22
CA THR A 205 -15.67 6.42 -1.36
C THR A 205 -16.32 5.09 -1.00
N SER A 206 -15.97 4.47 0.15
CA SER A 206 -16.55 3.19 0.56
C SER A 206 -18.01 3.29 1.01
N SER A 207 -18.79 2.24 0.73
CA SER A 207 -20.16 2.05 1.25
C SER A 207 -20.20 1.62 2.73
N THR A 208 -19.03 1.30 3.31
CA THR A 208 -18.91 0.75 4.67
C THR A 208 -19.24 1.79 5.75
N ARG A 209 -19.90 1.34 6.83
CA ARG A 209 -20.43 2.20 7.92
C ARG A 209 -19.38 2.62 8.95
N ASP A 210 -18.20 1.99 8.93
CA ASP A 210 -17.27 2.02 10.05
C ASP A 210 -15.87 2.47 9.55
N PRO A 211 -15.41 3.67 9.94
CA PRO A 211 -14.08 4.18 9.58
C PRO A 211 -12.95 3.24 9.99
N LEU A 212 -13.11 2.51 11.09
CA LEU A 212 -12.13 1.54 11.53
C LEU A 212 -12.12 0.34 10.59
N LYS A 213 -13.28 -0.21 10.18
CA LYS A 213 -13.32 -1.38 9.25
C LYS A 213 -12.79 -1.07 7.85
N ALA A 214 -13.04 0.13 7.33
CA ALA A 214 -12.46 0.58 6.07
C ALA A 214 -10.94 0.69 6.19
N THR A 215 -10.47 1.34 7.26
CA THR A 215 -9.04 1.50 7.57
C THR A 215 -8.37 0.15 7.81
N PHE A 216 -9.00 -0.79 8.52
CA PHE A 216 -8.48 -2.14 8.77
C PHE A 216 -8.31 -2.99 7.49
N LYS A 217 -9.12 -2.76 6.45
CA LYS A 217 -8.93 -3.43 5.14
C LYS A 217 -7.69 -2.93 4.39
N LEU A 218 -7.23 -1.71 4.68
CA LEU A 218 -6.22 -1.00 3.89
C LEU A 218 -4.90 -0.79 4.66
N SER A 219 -4.95 -0.75 5.99
CA SER A 219 -3.85 -0.36 6.86
C SER A 219 -3.35 -1.46 7.79
N ALA A 220 -3.58 -2.75 7.51
CA ALA A 220 -3.04 -3.82 8.34
C ALA A 220 -1.51 -3.97 8.16
N SER A 221 -0.74 -2.92 8.47
CA SER A 221 0.39 -3.12 9.39
C SER A 221 -0.21 -3.96 10.51
N TYR A 222 0.28 -5.18 10.70
CA TYR A 222 -0.34 -6.18 11.57
C TYR A 222 -0.74 -5.59 12.94
N ASN A 223 -1.94 -5.02 13.05
CA ASN A 223 -2.34 -4.25 14.23
C ASN A 223 -2.40 -5.20 15.43
N ASP A 224 -2.76 -6.45 15.15
CA ASP A 224 -2.71 -7.56 16.09
C ASP A 224 -1.29 -8.03 16.39
N PHE A 225 -0.25 -7.81 15.58
CA PHE A 225 1.09 -8.32 15.89
C PHE A 225 1.74 -7.53 17.04
N LYS A 226 1.61 -6.20 17.00
CA LYS A 226 2.14 -5.34 18.05
C LYS A 226 1.43 -5.56 19.37
N GLU A 227 0.17 -5.97 19.37
CA GLU A 227 -0.62 -6.20 20.60
C GLU A 227 -0.97 -7.68 20.85
N ASN A 228 -0.43 -8.62 20.07
CA ASN A 228 -0.82 -10.04 20.14
C ASN A 228 -0.53 -10.62 21.54
N PRO A 229 -1.53 -10.99 22.37
CA PRO A 229 -1.27 -11.53 23.69
C PRO A 229 -0.56 -12.90 23.66
N TYR A 230 -0.57 -13.59 22.52
CA TYR A 230 0.12 -14.88 22.34
C TYR A 230 1.59 -14.74 21.90
N LEU A 231 2.07 -13.50 21.70
CA LEU A 231 3.48 -13.19 21.43
C LEU A 231 4.06 -12.35 22.57
N SER A 232 5.12 -12.87 23.21
CA SER A 232 5.91 -12.07 24.14
C SER A 232 6.69 -10.95 23.42
N SER A 233 7.14 -9.95 24.16
CA SER A 233 8.01 -8.88 23.63
C SER A 233 9.26 -9.43 22.92
N ALA A 234 9.88 -10.48 23.49
CA ALA A 234 11.00 -11.18 22.88
C ALA A 234 10.62 -11.85 21.54
N ALA A 235 9.43 -12.47 21.46
CA ALA A 235 8.93 -13.05 20.21
C ALA A 235 8.70 -11.97 19.15
N ARG A 236 8.04 -10.86 19.52
CA ARG A 236 7.80 -9.71 18.62
C ARG A 236 9.11 -9.14 18.08
N LYS A 237 10.09 -8.90 18.96
CA LYS A 237 11.44 -8.42 18.57
C LYS A 237 12.13 -9.37 17.60
N LYS A 238 12.02 -10.69 17.83
CA LYS A 238 12.70 -11.71 17.00
C LYS A 238 12.03 -11.90 15.64
N LEU A 239 10.70 -11.77 15.56
CA LEU A 239 9.92 -11.97 14.34
C LEU A 239 9.82 -10.72 13.46
N SER A 240 9.88 -9.52 14.06
CA SER A 240 9.71 -8.22 13.38
C SER A 240 10.52 -8.08 12.07
N PRO A 241 11.81 -8.45 11.99
CA PRO A 241 12.60 -8.31 10.77
C PRO A 241 12.15 -9.21 9.60
N TYR A 242 11.25 -10.16 9.86
CA TYR A 242 10.83 -11.18 8.91
C TYR A 242 9.34 -11.12 8.60
N LEU A 243 8.63 -10.08 9.05
CA LEU A 243 7.22 -9.92 8.74
C LEU A 243 7.00 -9.84 7.22
N LEU A 244 5.94 -10.45 6.74
CA LEU A 244 5.54 -10.36 5.34
C LEU A 244 5.18 -8.90 5.02
N PRO A 245 5.80 -8.26 4.00
CA PRO A 245 5.54 -6.87 3.67
C PRO A 245 4.07 -6.59 3.31
N ALA A 246 3.60 -5.37 3.57
CA ALA A 246 2.21 -4.99 3.30
C ALA A 246 1.84 -5.08 1.80
N GLY A 247 2.73 -4.61 0.91
CA GLY A 247 2.53 -4.68 -0.54
C GLY A 247 2.89 -6.02 -1.19
N HIS A 248 3.13 -7.08 -0.40
CA HIS A 248 3.53 -8.37 -0.95
C HIS A 248 2.32 -9.08 -1.59
N ALA A 249 2.49 -9.65 -2.80
CA ALA A 249 1.40 -10.23 -3.60
C ALA A 249 0.52 -11.26 -2.85
N VAL A 250 1.13 -12.10 -1.99
CA VAL A 250 0.42 -13.10 -1.18
C VAL A 250 -0.38 -12.54 0.00
N LYS A 251 -0.18 -11.27 0.38
CA LYS A 251 -0.77 -10.67 1.60
C LYS A 251 -2.30 -10.63 1.52
N SER A 252 -2.85 -10.06 0.45
CA SER A 252 -4.30 -9.93 0.27
C SER A 252 -5.02 -11.29 0.24
N PRO A 253 -4.54 -12.31 -0.50
CA PRO A 253 -5.09 -13.66 -0.41
C PRO A 253 -5.05 -14.27 1.00
N LEU A 254 -3.97 -14.07 1.76
CA LEU A 254 -3.86 -14.58 3.14
C LEU A 254 -4.84 -13.87 4.08
N ASP A 255 -4.97 -12.55 3.96
CA ASP A 255 -5.93 -11.79 4.75
C ASP A 255 -7.35 -12.25 4.46
N SER A 256 -7.69 -12.45 3.18
CA SER A 256 -9.01 -12.98 2.78
C SER A 256 -9.30 -14.33 3.43
N LEU A 257 -8.31 -15.23 3.53
CA LEU A 257 -8.52 -16.53 4.18
C LEU A 257 -8.61 -16.40 5.72
N PHE A 258 -7.61 -15.78 6.33
CA PHE A 258 -7.43 -15.84 7.79
C PHE A 258 -8.29 -14.84 8.57
N LEU A 259 -8.76 -13.75 7.95
CA LEU A 259 -9.69 -12.82 8.62
C LEU A 259 -11.12 -13.35 8.70
N HIS A 260 -11.49 -14.31 7.85
CA HIS A 260 -12.86 -14.85 7.80
C HIS A 260 -12.97 -16.21 8.49
N ALA A 261 -11.89 -17.01 8.51
CA ALA A 261 -11.90 -18.34 9.10
C ALA A 261 -10.59 -18.66 9.83
N ARG A 262 -10.69 -19.45 10.91
CA ARG A 262 -9.52 -20.00 11.61
C ARG A 262 -9.02 -21.24 10.88
N ALA A 263 -8.53 -21.08 9.66
CA ALA A 263 -8.12 -22.20 8.80
C ALA A 263 -7.04 -23.10 9.43
N THR A 264 -6.24 -22.58 10.37
CA THR A 264 -5.24 -23.36 11.12
C THR A 264 -5.80 -24.14 12.31
N GLN A 265 -7.11 -24.12 12.56
CA GLN A 265 -7.71 -24.75 13.74
C GLN A 265 -7.33 -26.23 13.84
N ASP A 266 -7.60 -26.99 12.78
CA ASP A 266 -7.33 -28.42 12.64
C ASP A 266 -7.27 -28.82 11.15
N SER A 267 -6.99 -30.09 10.87
CA SER A 267 -6.84 -30.58 9.50
C SER A 267 -8.14 -30.52 8.68
N LYS A 268 -9.30 -30.51 9.33
CA LYS A 268 -10.60 -30.36 8.65
C LYS A 268 -10.76 -28.91 8.20
N ALA A 269 -10.55 -27.95 9.12
CA ALA A 269 -10.60 -26.52 8.81
C ALA A 269 -9.65 -26.12 7.68
N LEU A 270 -8.46 -26.72 7.59
CA LEU A 270 -7.55 -26.53 6.46
C LEU A 270 -8.17 -26.95 5.12
N LYS A 271 -8.75 -28.16 5.06
CA LYS A 271 -9.37 -28.68 3.84
C LYS A 271 -10.61 -27.87 3.43
N ASP A 272 -11.43 -27.50 4.41
CA ASP A 272 -12.60 -26.64 4.19
C ASP A 272 -12.19 -25.26 3.64
N SER A 273 -10.97 -24.81 3.96
CA SER A 273 -10.36 -23.59 3.44
C SER A 273 -9.53 -23.81 2.18
N ASN A 274 -9.77 -24.91 1.43
CA ASN A 274 -9.10 -25.26 0.17
C ASN A 274 -7.58 -25.39 0.23
N PHE A 275 -6.99 -25.62 1.41
CA PHE A 275 -5.58 -25.98 1.50
C PHE A 275 -5.35 -27.42 1.09
N GLN A 276 -4.35 -27.63 0.23
CA GLN A 276 -3.79 -28.95 -0.03
C GLN A 276 -2.62 -29.19 0.93
N ILE A 277 -2.72 -30.26 1.73
CA ILE A 277 -1.64 -30.68 2.63
C ILE A 277 -0.63 -31.49 1.83
N LEU A 278 0.54 -30.92 1.57
CA LEU A 278 1.61 -31.57 0.80
C LEU A 278 2.43 -32.53 1.66
N SER A 279 2.69 -32.17 2.92
CA SER A 279 3.34 -33.06 3.88
C SER A 279 3.10 -32.63 5.32
N VAL A 280 3.24 -33.58 6.24
CA VAL A 280 3.21 -33.34 7.69
C VAL A 280 4.51 -33.86 8.30
N GLN A 281 5.23 -32.97 8.97
CA GLN A 281 6.57 -33.25 9.48
C GLN A 281 6.50 -33.86 10.88
N GLY A 282 6.73 -35.18 11.01
CA GLY A 282 6.51 -35.90 12.27
C GLY A 282 7.25 -35.36 13.51
N ARG A 283 8.43 -34.74 13.34
CA ARG A 283 9.22 -34.19 14.46
C ARG A 283 8.94 -32.73 14.79
N SER A 284 8.43 -31.96 13.84
CA SER A 284 8.17 -30.52 14.00
C SER A 284 6.69 -30.19 14.04
N PHE A 285 5.85 -31.16 13.70
CA PHE A 285 4.39 -31.08 13.59
C PHE A 285 3.92 -30.02 12.58
N ILE A 286 4.82 -29.60 11.70
CA ILE A 286 4.55 -28.60 10.67
C ILE A 286 3.83 -29.28 9.51
N HIS A 287 2.71 -28.69 9.11
CA HIS A 287 2.05 -28.94 7.86
C HIS A 287 2.65 -28.01 6.82
N VAL A 288 3.09 -28.54 5.67
CA VAL A 288 3.40 -27.71 4.51
C VAL A 288 2.25 -27.78 3.53
N LEU A 289 1.75 -26.60 3.17
CA LEU A 289 0.45 -26.38 2.56
C LEU A 289 0.62 -25.60 1.27
N SER A 290 -0.16 -25.96 0.25
CA SER A 290 -0.38 -25.15 -0.96
C SER A 290 -1.82 -24.67 -1.01
N HIS A 291 -2.05 -23.55 -1.70
CA HIS A 291 -3.39 -23.01 -1.93
C HIS A 291 -3.48 -22.42 -3.36
N PRO A 292 -4.59 -22.60 -4.08
CA PRO A 292 -4.73 -22.11 -5.46
C PRO A 292 -4.57 -20.59 -5.61
N SER A 293 -5.05 -19.80 -4.66
CA SER A 293 -4.99 -18.33 -4.72
C SER A 293 -3.57 -17.74 -4.57
N PHE A 294 -2.56 -18.57 -4.27
CA PHE A 294 -1.15 -18.16 -4.21
C PHE A 294 -0.23 -19.31 -4.59
N SER A 295 -0.40 -19.81 -5.81
CA SER A 295 0.31 -20.97 -6.36
C SER A 295 1.85 -20.90 -6.33
N GLN A 296 2.41 -19.67 -6.28
CA GLN A 296 3.84 -19.39 -6.21
C GLN A 296 4.42 -19.48 -4.78
N TYR A 297 3.58 -19.73 -3.78
CA TYR A 297 3.97 -19.77 -2.37
C TYR A 297 3.45 -21.02 -1.66
N LEU A 298 4.12 -21.37 -0.58
CA LEU A 298 3.71 -22.41 0.36
C LEU A 298 3.55 -21.80 1.76
N LEU A 299 2.64 -22.36 2.55
CA LEU A 299 2.57 -22.07 3.98
C LEU A 299 3.13 -23.24 4.79
N LYS A 300 3.91 -22.92 5.82
CA LYS A 300 4.29 -23.85 6.88
C LYS A 300 3.57 -23.43 8.15
N ALA A 301 2.66 -24.28 8.63
CA ALA A 301 1.82 -24.01 9.79
C ALA A 301 1.91 -25.16 10.81
N VAL A 302 1.83 -24.81 12.10
CA VAL A 302 1.47 -25.76 13.16
C VAL A 302 0.01 -25.47 13.48
N LEU A 303 -0.83 -26.48 13.61
CA LEU A 303 -2.27 -26.29 13.81
C LEU A 303 -2.59 -25.95 15.27
N ASP A 304 -3.72 -25.30 15.51
CA ASP A 304 -4.14 -24.93 16.87
C ASP A 304 -4.40 -26.17 17.74
N CYS A 305 -4.88 -27.27 17.15
CA CYS A 305 -5.05 -28.55 17.82
C CYS A 305 -3.74 -29.28 18.15
N GLU A 306 -2.59 -28.81 17.66
CA GLU A 306 -1.29 -29.40 17.95
C GLU A 306 -0.69 -28.78 19.23
N LEU A 307 -0.80 -29.52 20.32
CA LEU A 307 -0.35 -29.08 21.65
C LEU A 307 1.14 -29.38 21.90
N ARG A 308 1.74 -30.30 21.13
CA ARG A 308 3.15 -30.70 21.30
C ARG A 308 4.08 -29.60 20.80
N LYS A 309 5.32 -29.59 21.32
CA LYS A 309 6.35 -28.60 20.98
C LYS A 309 7.66 -29.28 20.58
N LYS A 310 8.21 -28.89 19.43
CA LYS A 310 9.56 -29.34 19.01
C LYS A 310 10.59 -28.86 20.04
N ARG A 311 11.16 -29.79 20.80
CA ARG A 311 12.16 -29.54 21.86
C ARG A 311 11.68 -28.53 22.92
N GLY A 312 10.40 -28.57 23.26
CA GLY A 312 9.81 -27.67 24.28
C GLY A 312 9.73 -26.19 23.86
N LYS A 313 10.14 -25.84 22.63
CA LYS A 313 10.12 -24.46 22.13
C LYS A 313 8.85 -24.17 21.33
N PRO A 314 8.33 -22.93 21.38
CA PRO A 314 7.19 -22.53 20.56
C PRO A 314 7.56 -22.55 19.07
N GLU A 315 6.57 -22.81 18.22
CA GLU A 315 6.71 -22.93 16.77
C GLU A 315 7.29 -21.67 16.10
N TRP A 316 6.90 -20.48 16.58
CA TRP A 316 7.37 -19.21 16.02
C TRP A 316 8.89 -19.06 16.11
N GLU A 317 9.54 -19.65 17.12
CA GLU A 317 11.00 -19.58 17.28
C GLU A 317 11.69 -20.32 16.13
N TRP A 318 11.13 -21.45 15.70
CA TRP A 318 11.63 -22.23 14.57
C TRP A 318 11.38 -21.51 13.24
N PHE A 319 10.24 -20.81 13.09
CA PHE A 319 9.98 -19.99 11.91
C PHE A 319 10.95 -18.81 11.80
N ALA A 320 11.18 -18.07 12.89
CA ALA A 320 12.15 -16.97 12.91
C ALA A 320 13.57 -17.45 12.52
N ARG A 321 14.00 -18.61 13.03
CA ARG A 321 15.29 -19.21 12.66
C ARG A 321 15.35 -19.53 11.17
N ARG A 322 14.29 -20.13 10.60
CA ARG A 322 14.26 -20.43 9.16
C ARG A 322 14.44 -19.18 8.32
N CYS A 323 13.77 -18.08 8.66
CA CYS A 323 13.95 -16.80 7.97
C CYS A 323 15.37 -16.26 8.14
N GLU A 324 15.89 -16.23 9.37
CA GLU A 324 17.24 -15.75 9.68
C GLU A 324 18.31 -16.47 8.84
N TYR A 325 18.29 -17.81 8.84
CA TYR A 325 19.29 -18.59 8.12
C TYR A 325 19.08 -18.57 6.61
N ALA A 326 17.83 -18.44 6.14
CA ALA A 326 17.58 -18.25 4.71
C ALA A 326 18.22 -16.96 4.20
N LYS A 327 18.06 -15.86 4.96
CA LYS A 327 18.69 -14.57 4.65
C LYS A 327 20.22 -14.68 4.64
N LYS A 328 20.81 -15.29 5.67
CA LYS A 328 22.27 -15.49 5.74
C LYS A 328 22.81 -16.34 4.58
N ILE A 329 22.09 -17.39 4.17
CA ILE A 329 22.48 -18.21 3.02
C ILE A 329 22.42 -17.37 1.73
N ALA A 330 21.38 -16.56 1.54
CA ALA A 330 21.25 -15.68 0.38
C ALA A 330 22.42 -14.68 0.30
N GLU A 331 22.77 -14.05 1.43
CA GLU A 331 23.91 -13.13 1.53
C GLU A 331 25.24 -13.82 1.17
N ILE A 332 25.45 -15.07 1.62
CA ILE A 332 26.63 -15.86 1.27
C ILE A 332 26.64 -16.22 -0.22
N ILE A 333 25.50 -16.65 -0.78
CA ILE A 333 25.38 -16.98 -2.22
C ILE A 333 25.77 -15.77 -3.07
N GLN A 334 25.24 -14.59 -2.73
CA GLN A 334 25.55 -13.34 -3.42
C GLN A 334 27.02 -12.96 -3.27
N LYS A 335 27.54 -12.94 -2.03
CA LYS A 335 28.92 -12.52 -1.72
C LYS A 335 29.98 -13.37 -2.40
N TYR A 336 29.73 -14.67 -2.56
CA TYR A 336 30.68 -15.62 -3.14
C TYR A 336 30.32 -16.03 -4.58
N HIS A 337 29.37 -15.35 -5.22
CA HIS A 337 28.93 -15.60 -6.59
C HIS A 337 28.59 -17.09 -6.86
N ILE A 338 27.93 -17.73 -5.89
CA ILE A 338 27.59 -19.15 -5.95
C ILE A 338 26.48 -19.34 -6.99
N LYS A 339 26.69 -20.26 -7.93
CA LYS A 339 25.74 -20.50 -9.05
C LYS A 339 24.89 -21.74 -8.85
N SER A 340 25.38 -22.74 -8.14
CA SER A 340 24.74 -24.05 -8.06
C SER A 340 23.71 -24.18 -6.93
N PHE A 341 23.60 -23.17 -6.06
CA PHE A 341 22.71 -23.19 -4.91
C PHE A 341 21.83 -21.96 -4.85
N ILE A 342 20.60 -22.15 -4.37
CA ILE A 342 19.61 -21.11 -4.14
C ILE A 342 18.89 -21.34 -2.82
N VAL A 343 18.18 -20.32 -2.33
CA VAL A 343 17.41 -20.42 -1.10
C VAL A 343 16.08 -19.69 -1.28
N PRO A 344 14.94 -20.31 -0.91
CA PRO A 344 13.65 -19.64 -1.03
C PRO A 344 13.58 -18.48 -0.04
N GLN A 345 12.96 -17.39 -0.48
CA GLN A 345 12.55 -16.30 0.41
C GLN A 345 11.51 -16.80 1.42
N LYS A 346 11.57 -16.24 2.63
CA LYS A 346 10.75 -16.68 3.77
C LYS A 346 10.29 -15.47 4.58
N TRP A 347 9.01 -15.48 4.93
CA TRP A 347 8.37 -14.43 5.71
C TRP A 347 7.45 -15.02 6.78
N VAL A 348 7.18 -14.23 7.81
CA VAL A 348 6.24 -14.53 8.87
C VAL A 348 4.96 -13.77 8.61
N TYR A 349 3.84 -14.48 8.58
CA TYR A 349 2.51 -13.89 8.55
C TYR A 349 1.85 -14.07 9.93
N PRO A 350 1.69 -12.99 10.70
CA PRO A 350 0.84 -12.95 11.88
C PRO A 350 -0.59 -13.36 11.56
N LEU A 351 -1.09 -14.34 12.30
CA LEU A 351 -2.48 -14.74 12.25
C LEU A 351 -3.31 -13.75 13.09
N PRO A 352 -4.52 -13.38 12.63
CA PRO A 352 -5.39 -12.49 13.38
C PRO A 352 -5.85 -13.14 14.69
N LEU A 353 -6.23 -12.30 15.66
CA LEU A 353 -6.79 -12.78 16.92
C LEU A 353 -8.16 -13.40 16.73
N ASN A 354 -8.96 -12.84 15.82
CA ASN A 354 -10.27 -13.32 15.45
C ASN A 354 -10.32 -13.68 13.95
N PRO A 355 -11.01 -14.77 13.57
CA PRO A 355 -11.64 -15.76 14.45
C PRO A 355 -10.60 -16.55 15.27
N CYS A 356 -10.93 -16.88 16.53
CA CYS A 356 -10.08 -17.67 17.42
C CYS A 356 -10.48 -19.16 17.40
N PRO A 357 -9.58 -20.10 17.73
CA PRO A 357 -9.96 -21.51 17.88
C PRO A 357 -10.87 -21.71 19.11
N PRO A 358 -11.57 -22.86 19.25
CA PRO A 358 -12.42 -23.15 20.40
C PRO A 358 -11.68 -22.98 21.74
N LEU A 359 -12.34 -22.41 22.75
CA LEU A 359 -11.79 -22.16 24.09
C LEU A 359 -11.66 -23.43 24.96
N SER A 360 -11.28 -24.56 24.35
CA SER A 360 -11.09 -25.83 25.05
C SER A 360 -9.61 -26.18 25.20
N LYS A 361 -9.29 -27.07 26.15
CA LYS A 361 -7.92 -27.55 26.38
C LYS A 361 -7.32 -28.30 25.19
N ALA A 362 -8.14 -28.70 24.20
CA ALA A 362 -7.70 -29.38 22.99
C ALA A 362 -7.04 -28.44 21.97
N TYR A 363 -7.20 -27.11 22.13
CA TYR A 363 -6.68 -26.12 21.20
C TYR A 363 -5.79 -25.10 21.89
N LYS A 364 -4.80 -24.62 21.15
CA LYS A 364 -3.96 -23.49 21.53
C LYS A 364 -3.70 -22.61 20.32
N GLN A 365 -4.18 -21.37 20.40
CA GLN A 365 -4.02 -20.39 19.33
C GLN A 365 -2.54 -20.16 18.98
N LYS A 366 -2.21 -20.40 17.71
CA LYS A 366 -0.91 -20.12 17.12
C LYS A 366 -0.89 -18.68 16.60
N PRO A 367 0.15 -17.88 16.92
CA PRO A 367 0.15 -16.46 16.57
C PRO A 367 0.62 -16.18 15.14
N VAL A 368 1.28 -17.14 14.48
CA VAL A 368 1.93 -16.92 13.18
C VAL A 368 1.95 -18.19 12.33
N VAL A 369 2.04 -17.99 11.01
CA VAL A 369 2.47 -19.01 10.04
C VAL A 369 3.70 -18.51 9.29
N LEU A 370 4.41 -19.43 8.65
CA LEU A 370 5.55 -19.11 7.80
C LEU A 370 5.16 -19.20 6.33
N VAL A 371 5.31 -18.09 5.61
CA VAL A 371 5.17 -18.02 4.15
C VAL A 371 6.53 -18.31 3.52
N VAL A 372 6.56 -19.18 2.53
CA VAL A 372 7.80 -19.60 1.85
C VAL A 372 7.58 -19.53 0.35
N GLN A 373 8.52 -18.96 -0.38
CA GLN A 373 8.55 -19.05 -1.85
C GLN A 373 8.54 -20.53 -2.28
N LYS A 374 7.63 -20.90 -3.17
CA LYS A 374 7.61 -22.24 -3.74
C LYS A 374 8.79 -22.39 -4.70
N MET A 375 9.52 -23.50 -4.57
CA MET A 375 10.59 -23.86 -5.48
C MET A 375 10.09 -24.99 -6.37
N ASP A 376 10.39 -24.92 -7.67
CA ASP A 376 10.08 -26.01 -8.60
C ASP A 376 11.12 -27.11 -8.44
N LEU A 377 10.79 -28.08 -7.59
CA LEU A 377 11.69 -29.19 -7.21
C LEU A 377 11.43 -30.41 -8.08
N VAL A 378 12.50 -31.12 -8.42
CA VAL A 378 12.38 -32.45 -9.05
C VAL A 378 12.08 -33.54 -8.00
N PRO A 379 11.59 -34.73 -8.40
CA PRO A 379 11.36 -35.83 -7.48
C PRO A 379 12.61 -36.21 -6.67
N PHE A 380 12.41 -36.64 -5.42
CA PHE A 380 13.50 -36.93 -4.49
C PHE A 380 14.49 -37.98 -5.03
N GLN A 381 14.01 -38.99 -5.76
CA GLN A 381 14.88 -40.00 -6.35
C GLN A 381 15.86 -39.42 -7.38
N GLN A 382 15.42 -38.43 -8.17
CA GLN A 382 16.28 -37.74 -9.13
C GLN A 382 17.29 -36.84 -8.40
N THR A 383 16.89 -36.18 -7.31
CA THR A 383 17.83 -35.48 -6.44
C THR A 383 18.92 -36.43 -5.94
N LEU A 384 18.56 -37.61 -5.43
CA LEU A 384 19.52 -38.60 -4.94
C LEU A 384 20.47 -39.09 -6.02
N ASP A 385 19.94 -39.35 -7.22
CA ASP A 385 20.73 -39.75 -8.37
C ASP A 385 21.77 -38.68 -8.73
N VAL A 386 21.36 -37.40 -8.79
CA VAL A 386 22.30 -36.31 -9.07
C VAL A 386 23.38 -36.19 -7.99
N TRP A 387 23.01 -36.26 -6.70
CA TRP A 387 24.01 -36.27 -5.61
C TRP A 387 25.00 -37.43 -5.75
N LYS A 388 24.52 -38.62 -6.15
CA LYS A 388 25.33 -39.84 -6.23
C LYS A 388 26.23 -39.88 -7.44
N ASN A 389 25.69 -39.51 -8.60
CA ASN A 389 26.25 -39.85 -9.90
C ASN A 389 26.67 -38.62 -10.71
N HIS A 390 26.08 -37.45 -10.47
CA HIS A 390 26.24 -36.29 -11.35
C HIS A 390 26.77 -35.02 -10.68
N ILE A 391 26.97 -35.03 -9.35
CA ILE A 391 27.50 -33.88 -8.65
C ILE A 391 28.96 -33.61 -9.02
N GLN A 392 29.28 -32.35 -9.26
CA GLN A 392 30.59 -31.90 -9.72
C GLN A 392 31.42 -31.32 -8.57
N LYS A 393 32.75 -31.37 -8.72
CA LYS A 393 33.72 -30.76 -7.78
C LYS A 393 33.39 -29.29 -7.49
N LYS A 394 33.01 -28.52 -8.52
CA LYS A 394 32.61 -27.12 -8.37
C LYS A 394 31.41 -26.95 -7.42
N GLN A 395 30.38 -27.79 -7.55
CA GLN A 395 29.19 -27.74 -6.71
C GLN A 395 29.55 -28.09 -5.25
N LEU A 396 30.42 -29.08 -5.03
CA LEU A 396 30.90 -29.42 -3.69
C LEU A 396 31.74 -28.29 -3.06
N LYS A 397 32.57 -27.60 -3.86
CA LYS A 397 33.31 -26.42 -3.40
C LYS A 397 32.36 -25.29 -2.99
N GLU A 398 31.36 -24.97 -3.82
CA GLU A 398 30.34 -23.97 -3.50
C GLU A 398 29.55 -24.33 -2.24
N LEU A 399 29.13 -25.60 -2.09
CA LEU A 399 28.48 -26.06 -0.87
C LEU A 399 29.37 -25.87 0.36
N TYR A 400 30.65 -26.29 0.26
CA TYR A 400 31.63 -26.13 1.32
C TYR A 400 31.77 -24.66 1.73
N THR A 401 31.85 -23.74 0.76
CA THR A 401 31.87 -22.30 1.01
C THR A 401 30.66 -21.85 1.83
N ILE A 402 29.45 -22.34 1.54
CA ILE A 402 28.26 -22.00 2.35
C ILE A 402 28.39 -22.53 3.78
N VAL A 403 28.67 -23.82 3.92
CA VAL A 403 28.56 -24.49 5.23
C VAL A 403 29.74 -24.20 6.16
N SER A 404 30.89 -23.82 5.61
CA SER A 404 32.04 -23.35 6.39
C SER A 404 31.81 -21.95 6.97
N LYS A 405 30.99 -21.11 6.32
CA LYS A 405 30.60 -19.79 6.81
C LYS A 405 29.36 -19.83 7.70
N LEU A 406 28.54 -20.87 7.59
CA LEU A 406 27.31 -21.03 8.34
C LEU A 406 27.13 -22.47 8.83
N SER A 407 27.64 -22.77 10.02
CA SER A 407 27.68 -24.13 10.60
C SER A 407 26.33 -24.76 10.95
N ARG A 408 25.23 -24.02 10.74
CA ARG A 408 23.87 -24.34 11.24
C ARG A 408 22.89 -24.74 10.14
N VAL A 409 23.40 -25.27 9.04
CA VAL A 409 22.59 -25.67 7.88
C VAL A 409 22.68 -27.19 7.67
N SER A 410 21.55 -27.82 7.34
CA SER A 410 21.56 -29.23 6.93
C SER A 410 22.06 -29.35 5.50
N ILE A 411 22.98 -30.29 5.28
CA ILE A 411 23.53 -30.61 3.96
C ILE A 411 23.06 -31.96 3.42
N ARG A 412 22.04 -32.54 4.06
CA ARG A 412 21.45 -33.79 3.57
C ARG A 412 20.62 -33.51 2.31
N PRO A 413 20.59 -34.41 1.31
CA PRO A 413 19.81 -34.23 0.08
C PRO A 413 18.31 -33.94 0.29
N ASP A 414 17.68 -34.45 1.35
CA ASP A 414 16.29 -34.14 1.70
C ASP A 414 16.06 -32.65 2.03
N ASN A 415 17.11 -31.92 2.39
CA ASN A 415 17.07 -30.47 2.66
C ASN A 415 17.74 -29.64 1.55
N LEU A 416 18.33 -30.32 0.55
CA LEU A 416 18.95 -29.75 -0.65
C LEU A 416 18.41 -30.43 -1.92
N PRO A 417 17.08 -30.38 -2.15
CA PRO A 417 16.50 -30.89 -3.38
C PRO A 417 17.01 -30.11 -4.60
N LEU A 418 17.14 -30.82 -5.71
CA LEU A 418 17.43 -30.22 -7.01
C LEU A 418 16.17 -29.53 -7.55
N THR A 419 16.35 -28.38 -8.17
CA THR A 419 15.30 -27.65 -8.88
C THR A 419 15.22 -28.08 -10.34
N THR A 420 14.09 -27.79 -10.99
CA THR A 420 13.93 -27.97 -12.44
C THR A 420 14.94 -27.16 -13.26
N SER A 421 15.47 -26.07 -12.70
CA SER A 421 16.56 -25.26 -13.28
C SER A 421 17.97 -25.82 -13.04
N GLY A 422 18.12 -26.96 -12.36
CA GLY A 422 19.40 -27.61 -12.10
C GLY A 422 20.21 -27.05 -10.92
N GLN A 423 19.60 -26.24 -10.06
CA GLN A 423 20.23 -25.70 -8.84
C GLN A 423 19.76 -26.48 -7.61
N PHE A 424 20.52 -26.47 -6.52
CA PHE A 424 20.10 -27.07 -5.25
C PHE A 424 19.48 -26.02 -4.32
N ALA A 425 18.28 -26.27 -3.81
CA ALA A 425 17.55 -25.33 -2.97
C ALA A 425 17.67 -25.64 -1.47
N PHE A 426 18.05 -24.66 -0.65
CA PHE A 426 18.05 -24.78 0.82
C PHE A 426 16.63 -24.65 1.41
N VAL A 427 15.85 -25.74 1.40
CA VAL A 427 14.41 -25.72 1.76
C VAL A 427 14.11 -25.75 3.27
N ASP A 428 15.05 -26.22 4.09
CA ASP A 428 14.94 -26.27 5.55
C ASP A 428 16.22 -25.72 6.23
N THR A 429 16.05 -24.73 7.11
CA THR A 429 17.13 -23.82 7.52
C THR A 429 17.11 -23.48 9.02
N GLU A 430 16.91 -24.44 9.93
CA GLU A 430 16.75 -24.14 11.38
C GLU A 430 17.67 -24.88 12.36
N TYR A 431 18.68 -25.59 11.88
CA TYR A 431 19.46 -26.52 12.72
C TYR A 431 20.32 -25.79 13.76
N VAL A 432 20.40 -26.35 14.97
CA VAL A 432 21.01 -25.71 16.15
C VAL A 432 22.43 -26.20 16.44
N ARG A 433 23.02 -27.02 15.57
CA ARG A 433 24.34 -27.61 15.85
C ARG A 433 25.43 -26.53 15.86
N SER A 434 26.41 -26.68 16.74
CA SER A 434 27.56 -25.77 16.85
C SER A 434 28.53 -25.92 15.68
N SER A 435 28.68 -27.14 15.15
CA SER A 435 29.57 -27.46 14.04
C SER A 435 28.84 -27.92 12.77
N PRO A 436 29.38 -27.60 11.58
CA PRO A 436 28.87 -28.13 10.33
C PRO A 436 29.00 -29.65 10.34
N SER A 437 27.91 -30.36 10.06
CA SER A 437 27.91 -31.82 10.05
C SER A 437 28.35 -32.34 8.67
N TYR A 438 29.61 -32.10 8.32
CA TYR A 438 30.20 -32.43 7.00
C TYR A 438 30.03 -33.90 6.60
N GLY A 439 29.97 -34.82 7.57
CA GLY A 439 29.80 -36.25 7.31
C GLY A 439 28.44 -36.64 6.73
N PHE A 440 27.39 -35.82 6.88
CA PHE A 440 26.04 -36.19 6.48
C PHE A 440 25.84 -36.37 4.98
N ILE A 441 26.66 -35.72 4.17
CA ILE A 441 26.52 -35.78 2.71
C ILE A 441 27.28 -36.97 2.12
N ARG A 442 28.29 -37.48 2.83
CA ARG A 442 29.19 -38.53 2.35
C ARG A 442 28.48 -39.77 1.81
N PRO A 443 27.43 -40.33 2.47
CA PRO A 443 26.74 -41.52 1.97
C PRO A 443 26.12 -41.32 0.57
N TYR A 444 25.81 -40.07 0.23
CA TYR A 444 25.13 -39.69 -1.00
C TYR A 444 26.09 -39.36 -2.14
N LEU A 445 27.40 -39.40 -1.94
CA LEU A 445 28.40 -39.07 -2.96
C LEU A 445 29.00 -40.35 -3.57
N SER A 446 29.52 -40.24 -4.80
CA SER A 446 30.39 -41.26 -5.41
C SER A 446 31.69 -41.41 -4.60
N GLN A 447 32.46 -42.48 -4.85
CA GLN A 447 33.76 -42.65 -4.16
C GLN A 447 34.71 -41.48 -4.45
N GLU A 448 34.81 -41.05 -5.71
CA GLU A 448 35.65 -39.91 -6.10
C GLU A 448 35.19 -38.61 -5.41
N MET A 449 33.89 -38.32 -5.43
CA MET A 449 33.35 -37.10 -4.83
C MET A 449 33.47 -37.11 -3.31
N ARG A 450 33.40 -38.27 -2.65
CA ARG A 450 33.72 -38.41 -1.22
C ARG A 450 35.16 -38.03 -0.93
N SER A 451 36.11 -38.56 -1.69
CA SER A 451 37.54 -38.22 -1.53
C SER A 451 37.78 -36.73 -1.73
N TYR A 452 37.15 -36.11 -2.74
CA TYR A 452 37.25 -34.68 -2.97
C TYR A 452 36.64 -33.85 -1.82
N TRP A 453 35.46 -34.22 -1.34
CA TRP A 453 34.83 -33.56 -0.19
C TRP A 453 35.70 -33.63 1.07
N ASP A 454 36.29 -34.80 1.34
CA ASP A 454 37.16 -35.00 2.49
C ASP A 454 38.43 -34.13 2.41
N GLN A 455 38.98 -33.94 1.21
CA GLN A 455 40.08 -33.01 0.97
C GLN A 455 39.68 -31.55 1.21
N LEU A 456 38.49 -31.13 0.77
CA LEU A 456 37.99 -29.77 1.05
C LEU A 456 37.85 -29.53 2.56
N VAL A 457 37.29 -30.50 3.28
CA VAL A 457 37.09 -30.41 4.73
C VAL A 457 38.40 -30.36 5.49
N SER A 458 39.39 -31.19 5.13
CA SER A 458 40.69 -31.24 5.82
C SER A 458 41.57 -30.02 5.56
N LYS A 459 41.53 -29.45 4.34
CA LYS A 459 42.36 -28.31 3.94
C LYS A 459 41.76 -26.93 4.22
N GLY A 460 40.56 -26.87 4.80
CA GLY A 460 39.86 -25.60 5.03
C GLY A 460 39.34 -24.94 3.74
N GLY A 461 39.15 -25.71 2.66
CA GLY A 461 38.65 -25.23 1.37
C GLY A 461 39.63 -24.43 0.50
N LYS A 462 40.94 -24.53 0.77
CA LYS A 462 42.00 -23.95 -0.07
C LYS A 462 42.15 -24.67 -1.41
#